data_AF-A0A959RBP1-F1
#
_entry.id   AF-A0A959RBP1-F1
#
_cell.length_a   1.000
_cell.length_b   1.000
_cell.length_c   1.000
_cell.angle_alpha   90.00
_cell.angle_beta   90.00
_cell.angle_gamma   90.00
#
_symmetry.space_group_name_H-M   'P 1'
#
loop_
_entity.id
_entity.type
_entity.pdbx_description
1 polymer ?
#
loop_
_entity_poly.entity_id
_entity_poly.type
_entity_poly.pdbx_seq_one_letter_code
_entity_poly.pdbx_strand_id
1 'polypeptide(L)'
;MTREEILDIYYTLKRNLGRKPSGEEFHRITRVKRRDVIKGFRSYGELMEEAGDTPYKFKSRVYRDEDYMETLGGFLRETGRRPTQSDWLYRELKPIQSAYTRRFKCRWAEMCNVFYAWAEGKPEWADVREVIERKGLLTEAERRERKPEMAESEGLYMSVPPSVSGLIELAYGNGQALAFERKCAEAFGMLGYEVRAYGQGKGRMPDGVAEDPISKYAVIYDAKSRKSRYTPGTDDRRVCEYIREQRKVLTGRGFDMVYFLTVSSEFGLIPPAWIFRVQSETGCPPSFITAENMLRLIAMKIRNPRTVDTGAMKRLFVNAGEIREKDVKGVV
;
A
#
# COMPACT_ATOMS: atom_id res chain seq x y z
N MET A 1 47.01 2.96 18.89
CA MET A 1 47.66 2.47 17.69
C MET A 1 47.60 3.53 16.63
N THR A 2 48.74 3.88 16.06
CA THR A 2 48.86 4.84 14.98
C THR A 2 48.58 4.17 13.63
N ARG A 3 48.46 4.98 12.58
CA ARG A 3 48.23 4.52 11.21
C ARG A 3 49.42 3.69 10.71
N GLU A 4 50.63 4.13 11.04
CA GLU A 4 51.90 3.52 10.67
C GLU A 4 52.09 2.16 11.34
N GLU A 5 51.76 2.04 12.63
CA GLU A 5 51.83 0.77 13.37
C GLU A 5 50.91 -0.30 12.75
N ILE A 6 49.73 0.09 12.28
CA ILE A 6 48.78 -0.84 11.63
C ILE A 6 49.31 -1.31 10.27
N LEU A 7 49.93 -0.42 9.49
CA LEU A 7 50.55 -0.76 8.20
C LEU A 7 51.72 -1.73 8.40
N ASP A 8 52.57 -1.50 9.39
CA ASP A 8 53.71 -2.39 9.67
C ASP A 8 53.26 -3.80 10.09
N ILE A 9 52.21 -3.88 10.92
CA ILE A 9 51.56 -5.15 11.28
C ILE A 9 50.98 -5.84 10.04
N TYR A 10 50.35 -5.09 9.13
CA TYR A 10 49.81 -5.63 7.89
C TYR A 10 50.91 -6.17 6.97
N TYR A 11 52.01 -5.43 6.78
CA TYR A 11 53.16 -5.87 5.98
C TYR A 11 53.82 -7.12 6.55
N THR A 12 54.01 -7.16 7.86
CA THR A 12 54.56 -8.33 8.56
C THR A 12 53.68 -9.57 8.34
N LEU A 13 52.36 -9.43 8.50
CA LEU A 13 51.43 -10.53 8.27
C LEU A 13 51.42 -10.97 6.79
N LYS A 14 51.40 -10.02 5.85
CA LYS A 14 51.45 -10.29 4.42
C LYS A 14 52.72 -11.07 4.03
N ARG A 15 53.88 -10.67 4.56
CA ARG A 15 55.16 -11.37 4.35
C ARG A 15 55.09 -12.80 4.89
N ASN A 16 54.54 -12.98 6.09
CA ASN A 16 54.43 -14.31 6.72
C ASN A 16 53.46 -15.24 5.97
N LEU A 17 52.38 -14.70 5.40
CA LEU A 17 51.41 -15.50 4.65
C LEU A 17 51.81 -15.74 3.18
N GLY A 18 52.79 -15.00 2.65
CA GLY A 18 53.14 -15.01 1.23
C GLY A 18 52.02 -14.50 0.30
N ARG A 19 50.94 -13.97 0.87
CA ARG A 19 49.77 -13.41 0.17
C ARG A 19 49.13 -12.32 1.01
N LYS A 20 48.29 -11.49 0.39
CA LYS A 20 47.50 -10.50 1.13
C LYS A 20 46.55 -11.19 2.13
N PRO A 21 46.49 -10.74 3.40
CA PRO A 21 45.58 -11.28 4.39
C PRO A 21 44.14 -10.81 4.16
N SER A 22 43.16 -11.69 4.40
CA SER A 22 41.77 -11.26 4.56
C SER A 22 41.57 -10.48 5.86
N GLY A 23 40.51 -9.67 5.94
CA GLY A 23 40.24 -8.87 7.16
C GLY A 23 40.04 -9.74 8.40
N GLU A 24 39.43 -10.92 8.24
CA GLU A 24 39.24 -11.87 9.34
C GLU A 24 40.56 -12.48 9.79
N GLU A 25 41.43 -12.88 8.86
CA GLU A 25 42.78 -13.37 9.18
C GLU A 25 43.62 -12.32 9.89
N PHE A 26 43.58 -11.07 9.41
CA PHE A 26 44.28 -9.96 10.04
C PHE A 26 43.84 -9.78 11.49
N HIS A 27 42.54 -9.61 11.75
CA HIS A 27 42.05 -9.42 13.11
C HIS A 27 42.32 -10.61 14.03
N ARG A 28 42.19 -11.83 13.51
CA ARG A 28 42.40 -13.06 14.29
C ARG A 28 43.86 -13.28 14.66
N ILE A 29 44.78 -13.06 13.72
CA ILE A 29 46.21 -13.37 13.90
C ILE A 29 46.93 -12.25 14.65
N THR A 30 46.67 -10.98 14.29
CA THR A 30 47.41 -9.84 14.85
C THR A 30 46.79 -9.31 16.13
N ARG A 31 45.56 -9.76 16.47
CA ARG A 31 44.73 -9.27 17.58
C ARG A 31 44.41 -7.77 17.51
N VAL A 32 44.74 -7.10 16.40
CA VAL A 32 44.35 -5.72 16.14
C VAL A 32 42.84 -5.66 15.99
N LYS A 33 42.17 -4.88 16.84
CA LYS A 33 40.71 -4.80 16.82
C LYS A 33 40.25 -3.97 15.62
N ARG A 34 39.07 -4.29 15.11
CA ARG A 34 38.43 -3.57 14.00
C ARG A 34 38.30 -2.06 14.26
N ARG A 35 38.03 -1.67 15.50
CA ARG A 35 37.96 -0.26 15.92
C ARG A 35 39.28 0.49 15.74
N ASP A 36 40.42 -0.18 15.92
CA ASP A 36 41.74 0.43 15.84
C ASP A 36 42.12 0.65 14.37
N VAL A 37 41.75 -0.30 13.50
CA VAL A 37 41.80 -0.10 12.04
C VAL A 37 40.92 1.07 11.62
N ILE A 38 39.66 1.13 12.06
CA ILE A 38 38.71 2.20 11.68
C ILE A 38 39.20 3.60 12.06
N LYS A 39 39.95 3.73 13.16
CA LYS A 39 40.54 5.01 13.60
C LYS A 39 41.63 5.53 12.66
N GLY A 40 42.40 4.64 12.05
CA GLY A 40 43.48 5.00 11.11
C GLY A 40 43.06 4.95 9.64
N PHE A 41 42.11 4.08 9.29
CA PHE A 41 41.64 3.76 7.94
C PHE A 41 40.13 3.55 8.01
N ARG A 42 39.32 4.24 7.21
CA ARG A 42 37.85 4.14 7.21
C ARG A 42 37.35 2.70 7.04
N SER A 43 38.14 1.85 6.37
CA SER A 43 37.87 0.42 6.26
C SER A 43 39.15 -0.40 6.17
N TYR A 44 39.04 -1.72 6.39
CA TYR A 44 40.14 -2.64 6.09
C TYR A 44 40.53 -2.63 4.59
N GLY A 45 39.60 -2.28 3.70
CA GLY A 45 39.90 -2.10 2.28
C GLY A 45 40.86 -0.93 2.04
N GLU A 46 40.68 0.19 2.74
CA GLU A 46 41.56 1.36 2.61
C GLU A 46 42.97 1.05 3.16
N LEU A 47 43.08 0.27 4.25
CA LEU A 47 44.37 -0.26 4.70
C LEU A 47 45.07 -1.08 3.62
N MET A 48 44.33 -1.96 2.92
CA MET A 48 44.90 -2.75 1.82
C MET A 48 45.37 -1.85 0.67
N GLU A 49 44.56 -0.86 0.28
CA GLU A 49 44.89 0.08 -0.80
C GLU A 49 46.16 0.87 -0.49
N GLU A 50 46.28 1.38 0.74
CA GLU A 50 47.45 2.10 1.20
C GLU A 50 48.69 1.22 1.31
N ALA A 51 48.50 -0.07 1.63
CA ALA A 51 49.56 -1.07 1.58
C ALA A 51 49.93 -1.51 0.14
N GLY A 52 49.30 -0.93 -0.88
CA GLY A 52 49.54 -1.24 -2.30
C GLY A 52 48.82 -2.49 -2.82
N ASP A 53 47.86 -3.03 -2.07
CA ASP A 53 47.05 -4.18 -2.47
C ASP A 53 45.67 -3.77 -3.00
N THR A 54 45.15 -4.54 -3.96
CA THR A 54 43.74 -4.41 -4.35
C THR A 54 42.85 -5.08 -3.30
N PRO A 55 41.85 -4.39 -2.72
CA PRO A 55 40.90 -5.00 -1.79
C PRO A 55 40.18 -6.20 -2.38
N TYR A 56 39.76 -7.13 -1.52
CA TYR A 56 38.87 -8.20 -1.95
C TYR A 56 37.52 -7.59 -2.36
N LYS A 57 37.23 -7.63 -3.67
CA LYS A 57 35.91 -7.26 -4.17
C LYS A 57 34.91 -8.32 -3.70
N PHE A 58 33.88 -7.89 -2.98
CA PHE A 58 32.71 -8.72 -2.75
C PHE A 58 32.12 -9.07 -4.12
N LYS A 59 32.28 -10.32 -4.58
CA LYS A 59 31.51 -10.82 -5.72
C LYS A 59 30.08 -11.07 -5.23
N SER A 60 29.28 -10.01 -5.07
CA SER A 60 27.84 -10.21 -4.98
C SER A 60 27.36 -10.63 -6.35
N ARG A 61 27.04 -11.93 -6.52
CA ARG A 61 26.24 -12.36 -7.66
C ARG A 61 24.97 -11.51 -7.66
N VAL A 62 24.77 -10.77 -8.74
CA VAL A 62 23.55 -9.98 -8.92
C VAL A 62 22.50 -10.96 -9.40
N TYR A 63 21.48 -11.16 -8.58
CA TYR A 63 20.32 -11.97 -8.94
C TYR A 63 19.23 -11.05 -9.51
N ARG A 64 18.63 -11.46 -10.62
CA ARG A 64 17.44 -10.85 -11.21
C ARG A 64 16.20 -11.33 -10.49
N ASP A 65 15.10 -10.62 -10.63
CA ASP A 65 13.84 -10.97 -9.95
C ASP A 65 13.35 -12.38 -10.32
N GLU A 66 13.59 -12.80 -11.56
CA GLU A 66 13.30 -14.15 -12.05
C GLU A 66 14.06 -15.23 -11.25
N ASP A 67 15.33 -15.00 -10.95
CA ASP A 67 16.17 -15.99 -10.23
C ASP A 67 15.63 -16.23 -8.81
N TYR A 68 15.07 -15.20 -8.18
CA TYR A 68 14.33 -15.34 -6.93
C TYR A 68 13.12 -16.24 -7.19
N MET A 69 12.21 -15.79 -8.05
CA MET A 69 10.90 -16.44 -8.23
C MET A 69 11.02 -17.89 -8.68
N GLU A 70 11.95 -18.22 -9.56
CA GLU A 70 12.22 -19.60 -9.98
C GLU A 70 12.61 -20.50 -8.79
N THR A 71 13.45 -20.00 -7.88
CA THR A 71 13.88 -20.73 -6.69
C THR A 71 12.70 -21.02 -5.76
N LEU A 72 11.86 -20.01 -5.50
CA LEU A 72 10.67 -20.17 -4.67
C LEU A 72 9.60 -21.02 -5.35
N GLY A 73 9.37 -20.81 -6.64
CA GLY A 73 8.43 -21.59 -7.44
C GLY A 73 8.81 -23.06 -7.48
N GLY A 74 10.10 -23.38 -7.69
CA GLY A 74 10.61 -24.74 -7.63
C GLY A 74 10.40 -25.40 -6.27
N PHE A 75 10.70 -24.67 -5.18
CA PHE A 75 10.45 -25.17 -3.83
C PHE A 75 8.96 -25.46 -3.58
N LEU A 76 8.08 -24.54 -3.98
CA LEU A 76 6.63 -24.68 -3.81
C LEU A 76 6.08 -25.83 -4.65
N ARG A 77 6.56 -25.98 -5.89
CA ARG A 77 6.21 -27.08 -6.79
C ARG A 77 6.58 -28.44 -6.20
N GLU A 78 7.77 -28.55 -5.62
CA GLU A 78 8.26 -29.81 -5.02
C GLU A 78 7.53 -30.14 -3.70
N THR A 79 7.38 -29.16 -2.82
CA THR A 79 6.99 -29.42 -1.42
C THR A 79 5.54 -29.11 -1.11
N GLY A 80 4.87 -28.29 -1.92
CA GLY A 80 3.50 -27.86 -1.71
C GLY A 80 3.25 -27.05 -0.44
N ARG A 81 4.29 -26.51 0.21
CA ARG A 81 4.20 -25.76 1.47
C ARG A 81 5.10 -24.54 1.46
N ARG A 82 4.83 -23.59 2.38
CA ARG A 82 5.69 -22.42 2.56
C ARG A 82 7.08 -22.85 3.04
N PRO A 83 8.16 -22.30 2.47
CA PRO A 83 9.51 -22.54 2.98
C PRO A 83 9.71 -21.89 4.35
N THR A 84 10.38 -22.61 5.24
CA THR A 84 10.93 -22.08 6.49
C THR A 84 12.35 -21.57 6.29
N GLN A 85 12.88 -20.83 7.27
CA GLN A 85 14.29 -20.45 7.31
C GLN A 85 15.22 -21.67 7.19
N SER A 86 14.89 -22.74 7.92
CA SER A 86 15.68 -23.97 7.94
C SER A 86 15.66 -24.68 6.59
N ASP A 87 14.55 -24.67 5.86
CA ASP A 87 14.48 -25.25 4.51
C ASP A 87 15.45 -24.54 3.56
N TRP A 88 15.48 -23.21 3.62
CA TRP A 88 16.33 -22.39 2.76
C TRP A 88 17.81 -22.59 3.06
N LEU A 89 18.14 -22.76 4.34
CA LEU A 89 19.51 -23.00 4.79
C LEU A 89 19.98 -24.42 4.46
N TYR A 90 19.19 -25.43 4.82
CA TYR A 90 19.56 -26.85 4.66
C TYR A 90 19.65 -27.26 3.18
N ARG A 91 18.78 -26.70 2.33
CA ARG A 91 18.81 -26.93 0.87
C ARG A 91 19.74 -25.98 0.13
N GLU A 92 20.47 -25.13 0.86
CA GLU A 92 21.42 -24.15 0.33
C GLU A 92 20.85 -23.23 -0.77
N LEU A 93 19.56 -22.93 -0.70
CA LEU A 93 18.85 -22.19 -1.74
C LEU A 93 19.39 -20.76 -1.87
N LYS A 94 19.55 -20.32 -3.12
CA LYS A 94 19.97 -18.96 -3.49
C LYS A 94 18.95 -18.35 -4.42
N PRO A 95 18.59 -17.06 -4.27
CA PRO A 95 19.15 -16.11 -3.31
C PRO A 95 18.73 -16.39 -1.86
N ILE A 96 19.56 -15.96 -0.90
CA ILE A 96 19.27 -16.18 0.53
C ILE A 96 17.99 -15.42 0.96
N GLN A 97 17.29 -15.95 1.95
CA GLN A 97 16.03 -15.39 2.45
C GLN A 97 16.08 -13.88 2.75
N SER A 98 17.15 -13.38 3.39
CA SER A 98 17.25 -11.97 3.73
C SER A 98 17.42 -11.05 2.51
N ALA A 99 17.97 -11.59 1.41
CA ALA A 99 18.02 -10.89 0.14
C ALA A 99 16.61 -10.78 -0.47
N TYR A 100 15.80 -11.84 -0.33
CA TYR A 100 14.42 -11.90 -0.76
C TYR A 100 13.56 -10.81 -0.11
N THR A 101 13.55 -10.75 1.22
CA THR A 101 12.74 -9.78 1.98
C THR A 101 13.18 -8.34 1.69
N ARG A 102 14.49 -8.13 1.48
CA ARG A 102 15.03 -6.81 1.13
C ARG A 102 14.69 -6.39 -0.30
N ARG A 103 14.79 -7.32 -1.27
CA ARG A 103 14.55 -7.05 -2.69
C ARG A 103 13.09 -6.69 -2.95
N PHE A 104 12.16 -7.47 -2.41
CA PHE A 104 10.73 -7.30 -2.62
C PHE A 104 10.01 -6.52 -1.52
N LYS A 105 10.76 -6.02 -0.52
CA LYS A 105 10.24 -5.23 0.61
C LYS A 105 9.03 -5.89 1.29
N CYS A 106 9.10 -7.21 1.48
CA CYS A 106 8.04 -8.01 2.09
C CYS A 106 8.54 -8.79 3.30
N ARG A 107 7.61 -9.21 4.17
CA ARG A 107 7.90 -10.19 5.23
C ARG A 107 8.03 -11.56 4.60
N TRP A 108 8.80 -12.45 5.24
CA TRP A 108 8.94 -13.82 4.74
C TRP A 108 7.59 -14.56 4.63
N ALA A 109 6.66 -14.30 5.55
CA ALA A 109 5.31 -14.86 5.49
C ALA A 109 4.52 -14.42 4.23
N GLU A 110 4.89 -13.31 3.60
CA GLU A 110 4.19 -12.72 2.43
C GLU A 110 4.84 -13.13 1.10
N MET A 111 5.95 -13.89 1.13
CA MET A 111 6.68 -14.28 -0.08
C MET A 111 5.82 -15.04 -1.09
N CYS A 112 4.88 -15.87 -0.62
CA CYS A 112 3.96 -16.60 -1.50
C CYS A 112 3.03 -15.64 -2.23
N ASN A 113 2.66 -14.51 -1.61
CA ASN A 113 1.84 -13.46 -2.23
C ASN A 113 2.64 -12.80 -3.36
N VAL A 114 3.90 -12.46 -3.10
CA VAL A 114 4.80 -11.84 -4.10
C VAL A 114 5.00 -12.77 -5.30
N PHE A 115 5.28 -14.05 -5.05
CA PHE A 115 5.39 -15.04 -6.13
C PHE A 115 4.09 -15.17 -6.90
N TYR A 116 2.98 -15.29 -6.19
CA TYR A 116 1.67 -15.51 -6.78
C TYR A 116 1.25 -14.36 -7.71
N ALA A 117 1.56 -13.10 -7.32
CA ALA A 117 1.35 -11.92 -8.16
C ALA A 117 2.31 -11.89 -9.36
N TRP A 118 3.59 -12.21 -9.16
CA TRP A 118 4.57 -12.27 -10.27
C TRP A 118 4.25 -13.36 -11.31
N ALA A 119 3.63 -14.47 -10.87
CA ALA A 119 3.22 -15.57 -11.72
C ALA A 119 1.91 -15.30 -12.49
N GLU A 120 1.29 -14.14 -12.30
CA GLU A 120 0.07 -13.78 -13.03
C GLU A 120 0.35 -13.64 -14.54
N GLY A 121 -0.50 -14.30 -15.34
CA GLY A 121 -0.33 -14.33 -16.80
C GLY A 121 0.79 -15.24 -17.30
N LYS A 122 1.42 -16.06 -16.43
CA LYS A 122 2.51 -16.98 -16.79
C LYS A 122 2.06 -18.45 -16.72
N PRO A 123 1.71 -19.08 -17.86
CA PRO A 123 1.17 -20.44 -17.88
C PRO A 123 2.10 -21.49 -17.28
N GLU A 124 3.42 -21.31 -17.40
CA GLU A 124 4.44 -22.22 -16.88
C GLU A 124 4.52 -22.27 -15.34
N TRP A 125 3.79 -21.39 -14.66
CA TRP A 125 3.65 -21.33 -13.20
C TRP A 125 2.22 -21.54 -12.71
N ALA A 126 1.28 -21.89 -13.60
CA ALA A 126 -0.12 -22.09 -13.25
C ALA A 126 -0.30 -23.19 -12.19
N ASP A 127 0.48 -24.26 -12.29
CA ASP A 127 0.51 -25.37 -11.35
C ASP A 127 0.90 -24.91 -9.94
N VAL A 128 1.90 -24.04 -9.82
CA VAL A 128 2.36 -23.51 -8.53
C VAL A 128 1.33 -22.54 -7.93
N ARG A 129 0.66 -21.73 -8.77
CA ARG A 129 -0.45 -20.87 -8.32
C ARG A 129 -1.59 -21.69 -7.74
N GLU A 130 -1.96 -22.79 -8.41
CA GLU A 130 -2.99 -23.72 -7.91
C GLU A 130 -2.59 -24.33 -6.55
N VAL A 131 -1.32 -24.73 -6.41
CA VAL A 131 -0.77 -25.25 -5.14
C VAL A 131 -0.91 -24.21 -4.03
N ILE A 132 -0.54 -22.95 -4.29
CA ILE A 132 -0.63 -21.85 -3.32
C ILE A 132 -2.08 -21.64 -2.88
N GLU A 133 -3.03 -21.67 -3.80
CA GLU A 133 -4.46 -21.49 -3.49
C GLU A 133 -5.02 -22.67 -2.69
N ARG A 134 -4.86 -23.89 -3.21
CA ARG A 134 -5.39 -25.12 -2.61
C ARG A 134 -4.88 -25.33 -1.19
N LYS A 135 -3.61 -25.00 -0.94
CA LYS A 135 -2.97 -25.14 0.38
C LYS A 135 -3.11 -23.87 1.23
N GLY A 136 -3.71 -22.81 0.69
CA GLY A 136 -3.91 -21.55 1.39
C GLY A 136 -2.59 -20.89 1.80
N LEU A 137 -1.58 -20.91 0.95
CA LEU A 137 -0.27 -20.34 1.30
C LEU A 137 -0.24 -18.82 1.22
N LEU A 138 -1.34 -18.19 0.78
CA LEU A 138 -1.57 -16.75 0.89
C LEU A 138 -1.85 -16.33 2.32
N THR A 139 -1.39 -15.13 2.69
CA THR A 139 -1.69 -14.55 4.00
C THR A 139 -3.18 -14.22 4.15
N GLU A 140 -3.66 -14.14 5.39
CA GLU A 140 -5.06 -13.81 5.70
C GLU A 140 -5.51 -12.48 5.06
N ALA A 141 -4.61 -11.50 4.93
CA ALA A 141 -4.90 -10.25 4.23
C ALA A 141 -5.24 -10.48 2.74
N GLU A 142 -4.43 -11.25 2.02
CA GLU A 142 -4.69 -11.61 0.61
C GLU A 142 -5.88 -12.55 0.45
N ARG A 143 -6.09 -13.47 1.41
CA ARG A 143 -7.25 -14.37 1.38
C ARG A 143 -8.55 -13.58 1.56
N ARG A 144 -8.56 -12.56 2.41
CA ARG A 144 -9.70 -11.65 2.61
C ARG A 144 -9.96 -10.78 1.39
N GLU A 145 -8.91 -10.31 0.71
CA GLU A 145 -9.05 -9.65 -0.60
C GLU A 145 -9.54 -10.62 -1.71
N ARG A 146 -9.51 -11.96 -1.51
CA ARG A 146 -9.84 -12.96 -2.56
C ARG A 146 -11.12 -13.79 -2.35
N LYS A 147 -11.62 -13.98 -1.13
CA LYS A 147 -12.85 -14.74 -0.84
C LYS A 147 -13.58 -14.04 0.31
N PRO A 148 -14.60 -13.18 0.09
CA PRO A 148 -15.80 -13.47 -0.73
C PRO A 148 -16.39 -12.25 -1.49
N GLU A 149 -15.61 -11.53 -2.31
CA GLU A 149 -16.10 -10.28 -2.92
C GLU A 149 -16.93 -10.51 -4.22
N MET A 150 -16.69 -11.59 -4.98
CA MET A 150 -17.33 -11.80 -6.28
C MET A 150 -18.80 -12.26 -6.22
N ALA A 151 -19.16 -13.13 -5.28
CA ALA A 151 -20.54 -13.62 -5.13
C ALA A 151 -21.44 -12.63 -4.38
N GLU A 152 -20.89 -11.87 -3.41
CA GLU A 152 -21.60 -10.76 -2.78
C GLU A 152 -21.71 -9.55 -3.71
N SER A 153 -20.71 -9.26 -4.55
CA SER A 153 -20.81 -8.19 -5.55
C SER A 153 -21.83 -8.53 -6.63
N GLU A 154 -21.91 -9.75 -7.16
CA GLU A 154 -22.99 -10.15 -8.08
C GLU A 154 -24.39 -9.98 -7.43
N GLY A 155 -24.56 -10.40 -6.18
CA GLY A 155 -25.80 -10.16 -5.43
C GLY A 155 -26.07 -8.68 -5.16
N LEU A 156 -25.03 -7.86 -5.06
CA LEU A 156 -25.10 -6.42 -4.89
C LEU A 156 -25.53 -5.73 -6.18
N TYR A 157 -24.87 -6.04 -7.31
CA TYR A 157 -25.19 -5.52 -8.65
C TYR A 157 -26.62 -5.83 -9.06
N MET A 158 -27.12 -7.03 -8.71
CA MET A 158 -28.52 -7.42 -8.97
C MET A 158 -29.54 -6.70 -8.08
N SER A 159 -29.08 -6.04 -7.00
CA SER A 159 -29.95 -5.36 -6.02
C SER A 159 -29.90 -3.84 -6.08
N VAL A 160 -29.09 -3.27 -6.97
CA VAL A 160 -28.98 -1.81 -7.21
C VAL A 160 -29.50 -1.43 -8.59
N PRO A 161 -30.02 -0.21 -8.80
CA PRO A 161 -30.51 0.22 -10.09
C PRO A 161 -29.42 0.21 -11.18
N PRO A 162 -29.77 -0.05 -12.46
CA PRO A 162 -28.83 0.04 -13.57
C PRO A 162 -28.14 1.40 -13.71
N SER A 163 -28.78 2.46 -13.22
CA SER A 163 -28.19 3.80 -13.16
C SER A 163 -27.03 3.92 -12.17
N VAL A 164 -26.68 2.91 -11.36
CA VAL A 164 -25.43 2.91 -10.56
C VAL A 164 -24.60 1.64 -10.73
N SER A 165 -25.06 0.65 -11.49
CA SER A 165 -24.39 -0.66 -11.62
C SER A 165 -22.96 -0.58 -12.20
N GLY A 166 -22.60 0.47 -12.93
CA GLY A 166 -21.26 0.70 -13.47
C GLY A 166 -20.29 1.47 -12.56
N LEU A 167 -20.66 1.75 -11.29
CA LEU A 167 -19.89 2.63 -10.41
C LEU A 167 -18.50 2.07 -10.09
N ILE A 168 -18.36 0.75 -9.92
CA ILE A 168 -17.09 0.10 -9.57
C ILE A 168 -16.14 0.13 -10.77
N GLU A 169 -16.62 -0.23 -11.97
CA GLU A 169 -15.82 -0.25 -13.18
C GLU A 169 -15.27 1.13 -13.54
N LEU A 170 -16.11 2.17 -13.37
CA LEU A 170 -15.72 3.56 -13.59
C LEU A 170 -14.65 4.05 -12.59
N ALA A 171 -14.61 3.47 -11.39
CA ALA A 171 -13.59 3.79 -10.40
C ALA A 171 -12.19 3.29 -10.79
N TYR A 172 -12.08 2.23 -11.61
CA TYR A 172 -10.81 1.56 -11.95
C TYR A 172 -9.94 2.22 -13.03
N GLY A 173 -10.04 3.54 -13.24
CA GLY A 173 -9.06 4.28 -14.04
C GLY A 173 -9.01 3.90 -15.52
N ASN A 174 -10.17 3.69 -16.13
CA ASN A 174 -10.33 3.34 -17.55
C ASN A 174 -10.36 4.57 -18.49
N GLY A 175 -9.97 5.76 -18.01
CA GLY A 175 -10.03 7.02 -18.76
C GLY A 175 -11.39 7.72 -18.70
N GLN A 176 -12.36 7.21 -17.94
CA GLN A 176 -13.71 7.77 -17.81
C GLN A 176 -13.92 8.49 -16.47
N ALA A 177 -12.93 9.26 -16.00
CA ALA A 177 -13.00 9.95 -14.70
C ALA A 177 -14.25 10.85 -14.56
N LEU A 178 -14.61 11.59 -15.61
CA LEU A 178 -15.82 12.42 -15.60
C LEU A 178 -17.12 11.59 -15.47
N ALA A 179 -17.15 10.39 -16.06
CA ALA A 179 -18.30 9.50 -15.90
C ALA A 179 -18.37 8.97 -14.47
N PHE A 180 -17.23 8.69 -13.84
CA PHE A 180 -17.16 8.30 -12.43
C PHE A 180 -17.66 9.41 -11.50
N GLU A 181 -17.25 10.66 -11.72
CA GLU A 181 -17.73 11.84 -10.97
C GLU A 181 -19.25 11.97 -11.02
N ARG A 182 -19.84 11.87 -12.23
CA ARG A 182 -21.28 11.91 -12.43
C ARG A 182 -21.99 10.74 -11.73
N LYS A 183 -21.41 9.55 -11.79
CA LYS A 183 -21.96 8.37 -11.13
C LYS A 183 -21.94 8.48 -9.61
N CYS A 184 -20.92 9.11 -9.05
CA CYS A 184 -20.88 9.43 -7.62
C CYS A 184 -22.02 10.40 -7.25
N ALA A 185 -22.30 11.40 -8.10
CA ALA A 185 -23.42 12.32 -7.87
C ALA A 185 -24.77 11.58 -7.86
N GLU A 186 -25.01 10.70 -8.83
CA GLU A 186 -26.21 9.84 -8.88
C GLU A 186 -26.32 8.96 -7.63
N ALA A 187 -25.21 8.35 -7.21
CA ALA A 187 -25.14 7.51 -6.03
C ALA A 187 -25.52 8.27 -4.74
N PHE A 188 -25.02 9.50 -4.54
CA PHE A 188 -25.45 10.34 -3.42
C PHE A 188 -26.94 10.70 -3.50
N GLY A 189 -27.47 10.98 -4.69
CA GLY A 189 -28.90 11.23 -4.88
C GLY A 189 -29.76 10.04 -4.44
N MET A 190 -29.35 8.81 -4.78
CA MET A 190 -30.05 7.59 -4.36
C MET A 190 -30.01 7.35 -2.85
N LEU A 191 -28.94 7.80 -2.18
CA LEU A 191 -28.83 7.77 -0.73
C LEU A 191 -29.74 8.81 -0.04
N GLY A 192 -30.36 9.71 -0.80
CA GLY A 192 -31.33 10.69 -0.31
C GLY A 192 -30.74 12.09 -0.06
N TYR A 193 -29.55 12.38 -0.59
CA TYR A 193 -28.94 13.70 -0.50
C TYR A 193 -29.41 14.62 -1.63
N GLU A 194 -29.46 15.93 -1.35
CA GLU A 194 -29.50 16.95 -2.40
C GLU A 194 -28.09 17.17 -2.95
N VAL A 195 -27.88 16.87 -4.24
CA VAL A 195 -26.52 16.85 -4.81
C VAL A 195 -26.25 18.04 -5.72
N ARG A 196 -25.09 18.69 -5.49
CA ARG A 196 -24.53 19.73 -6.36
C ARG A 196 -23.23 19.23 -6.97
N ALA A 197 -23.27 18.83 -8.23
CA ALA A 197 -22.09 18.42 -8.98
C ALA A 197 -21.40 19.63 -9.63
N TYR A 198 -20.08 19.76 -9.47
CA TYR A 198 -19.29 20.86 -10.03
C TYR A 198 -18.51 20.45 -11.28
N GLY A 199 -18.10 19.17 -11.37
CA GLY A 199 -17.46 18.53 -12.52
C GLY A 199 -16.04 19.03 -12.86
N GLN A 200 -15.32 18.28 -13.69
CA GLN A 200 -13.99 18.66 -14.20
C GLN A 200 -13.95 20.01 -14.94
N GLY A 201 -12.86 20.77 -14.74
CA GLY A 201 -12.50 21.95 -15.53
C GLY A 201 -12.75 23.30 -14.86
N LYS A 202 -13.33 23.34 -13.65
CA LYS A 202 -13.54 24.58 -12.88
C LYS A 202 -12.55 24.71 -11.72
N GLY A 203 -11.26 24.80 -12.02
CA GLY A 203 -10.24 25.24 -11.05
C GLY A 203 -10.16 24.40 -9.76
N ARG A 204 -10.02 25.07 -8.60
CA ARG A 204 -9.87 24.48 -7.27
C ARG A 204 -11.25 24.17 -6.66
N MET A 205 -12.01 23.28 -7.28
CA MET A 205 -13.31 22.83 -6.75
C MET A 205 -13.31 21.32 -6.46
N PRO A 206 -14.10 20.85 -5.49
CA PRO A 206 -14.40 19.43 -5.35
C PRO A 206 -15.29 18.96 -6.50
N ASP A 207 -15.43 17.64 -6.67
CA ASP A 207 -16.29 17.08 -7.72
C ASP A 207 -17.78 17.33 -7.43
N GLY A 208 -18.16 17.38 -6.15
CA GLY A 208 -19.50 17.80 -5.75
C GLY A 208 -19.69 17.96 -4.24
N VAL A 209 -20.91 18.35 -3.87
CA VAL A 209 -21.38 18.41 -2.50
C VAL A 209 -22.73 17.69 -2.40
N ALA A 210 -22.86 16.83 -1.41
CA ALA A 210 -24.09 16.14 -1.03
C ALA A 210 -24.64 16.77 0.25
N GLU A 211 -25.86 17.30 0.21
CA GLU A 211 -26.47 18.11 1.27
C GLU A 211 -27.65 17.37 1.92
N ASP A 212 -27.72 17.42 3.24
CA ASP A 212 -28.93 17.07 4.01
C ASP A 212 -29.38 18.33 4.77
N PRO A 213 -30.32 19.11 4.20
CA PRO A 213 -30.84 20.31 4.84
C PRO A 213 -31.59 20.05 6.15
N ILE A 214 -32.18 18.86 6.32
CA ILE A 214 -32.98 18.51 7.49
C ILE A 214 -32.05 18.30 8.69
N SER A 215 -31.01 17.48 8.50
CA SER A 215 -30.01 17.20 9.54
C SER A 215 -28.90 18.26 9.59
N LYS A 216 -29.01 19.31 8.76
CA LYS A 216 -28.08 20.44 8.64
C LYS A 216 -26.61 20.02 8.50
N TYR A 217 -26.34 19.01 7.68
CA TYR A 217 -24.97 18.66 7.33
C TYR A 217 -24.75 18.49 5.83
N ALA A 218 -23.50 18.62 5.42
CA ALA A 218 -23.09 18.43 4.04
C ALA A 218 -21.81 17.60 3.95
N VAL A 219 -21.67 16.85 2.87
CA VAL A 219 -20.48 16.08 2.53
C VAL A 219 -19.90 16.65 1.24
N ILE A 220 -18.74 17.28 1.35
CA ILE A 220 -17.92 17.63 0.19
C ILE A 220 -17.28 16.33 -0.30
N TYR A 221 -17.43 15.98 -1.57
CA TYR A 221 -16.87 14.74 -2.09
C TYR A 221 -15.96 14.94 -3.30
N ASP A 222 -15.00 14.02 -3.42
CA ASP A 222 -14.00 13.98 -4.49
C ASP A 222 -13.87 12.54 -4.99
N ALA A 223 -14.04 12.32 -6.28
CA ALA A 223 -14.08 11.03 -6.96
C ALA A 223 -12.75 10.78 -7.69
N LYS A 224 -11.99 9.78 -7.21
CA LYS A 224 -10.68 9.42 -7.75
C LYS A 224 -10.76 8.12 -8.54
N SER A 225 -10.92 8.25 -9.86
CA SER A 225 -10.76 7.12 -10.78
C SER A 225 -9.27 6.83 -11.01
N ARG A 226 -8.79 5.63 -10.64
CA ARG A 226 -7.38 5.24 -10.71
C ARG A 226 -7.23 3.74 -11.00
N LYS A 227 -6.20 3.39 -11.77
CA LYS A 227 -5.82 1.98 -12.02
C LYS A 227 -5.17 1.32 -10.80
N SER A 228 -4.57 2.13 -9.93
CA SER A 228 -3.89 1.70 -8.72
C SER A 228 -4.52 2.33 -7.49
N ARG A 229 -4.25 1.75 -6.32
CA ARG A 229 -4.75 2.24 -5.03
C ARG A 229 -4.48 3.74 -4.85
N TYR A 230 -5.51 4.48 -4.45
CA TYR A 230 -5.38 5.90 -4.14
C TYR A 230 -4.64 6.09 -2.81
N THR A 231 -3.59 6.90 -2.81
CA THR A 231 -2.88 7.32 -1.59
C THR A 231 -2.84 8.85 -1.55
N PRO A 232 -3.36 9.48 -0.49
CA PRO A 232 -3.27 10.93 -0.33
C PRO A 232 -1.82 11.39 -0.09
N GLY A 233 -1.44 12.59 -0.55
CA GLY A 233 -0.11 13.18 -0.28
C GLY A 233 0.50 14.04 -1.39
N THR A 234 0.02 13.96 -2.64
CA THR A 234 0.63 14.67 -3.78
C THR A 234 0.02 16.02 -4.10
N ASP A 235 -1.17 16.36 -3.57
CA ASP A 235 -1.90 17.60 -3.92
C ASP A 235 -2.63 18.23 -2.71
N ASP A 236 -2.08 18.02 -1.51
CA ASP A 236 -2.73 18.30 -0.22
C ASP A 236 -3.14 19.76 -0.04
N ARG A 237 -2.34 20.70 -0.55
CA ARG A 237 -2.62 22.13 -0.43
C ARG A 237 -3.90 22.51 -1.18
N ARG A 238 -4.14 21.92 -2.36
CA ARG A 238 -5.35 22.19 -3.15
C ARG A 238 -6.59 21.64 -2.47
N VAL A 239 -6.47 20.44 -1.88
CA VAL A 239 -7.54 19.81 -1.09
C VAL A 239 -7.95 20.69 0.09
N CYS A 240 -6.99 21.14 0.89
CA CYS A 240 -7.27 22.03 2.00
C CYS A 240 -7.93 23.35 1.56
N GLU A 241 -7.47 23.95 0.44
CA GLU A 241 -8.01 25.21 -0.07
C GLU A 241 -9.49 25.08 -0.46
N TYR A 242 -9.85 24.11 -1.31
CA TYR A 242 -11.24 23.98 -1.75
C TYR A 242 -12.18 23.55 -0.61
N ILE A 243 -11.71 22.72 0.34
CA ILE A 243 -12.52 22.33 1.50
C ILE A 243 -12.86 23.57 2.34
N ARG A 244 -11.88 24.45 2.61
CA ARG A 244 -12.12 25.69 3.37
C ARG A 244 -13.10 26.61 2.66
N GLU A 245 -12.96 26.79 1.35
CA GLU A 245 -13.84 27.64 0.57
C GLU A 245 -15.28 27.11 0.59
N GLN A 246 -15.47 25.82 0.32
CA GLN A 246 -16.80 25.21 0.34
C GLN A 246 -17.40 25.18 1.74
N ARG A 247 -16.61 24.90 2.77
CA ARG A 247 -17.08 24.94 4.16
C ARG A 247 -17.62 26.33 4.51
N LYS A 248 -16.93 27.41 4.14
CA LYS A 248 -17.43 28.78 4.36
C LYS A 248 -18.78 29.01 3.69
N VAL A 249 -18.93 28.58 2.44
CA VAL A 249 -20.19 28.70 1.69
C VAL A 249 -21.31 27.89 2.35
N LEU A 250 -21.04 26.66 2.76
CA LEU A 250 -22.02 25.77 3.37
C LEU A 250 -22.44 26.24 4.76
N THR A 251 -21.49 26.67 5.60
CA THR A 251 -21.82 27.25 6.91
C THR A 251 -22.64 28.53 6.76
N GLY A 252 -22.32 29.39 5.79
CA GLY A 252 -23.14 30.57 5.47
C GLY A 252 -24.56 30.25 5.00
N ARG A 253 -24.80 29.02 4.53
CA ARG A 253 -26.13 28.52 4.13
C ARG A 253 -26.86 27.75 5.23
N GLY A 254 -26.31 27.68 6.44
CA GLY A 254 -26.95 27.06 7.60
C GLY A 254 -26.64 25.58 7.82
N PHE A 255 -25.59 25.04 7.19
CA PHE A 255 -25.08 23.70 7.50
C PHE A 255 -24.12 23.77 8.70
N ASP A 256 -24.48 23.10 9.79
CA ASP A 256 -23.73 23.08 11.05
C ASP A 256 -22.52 22.15 10.98
N MET A 257 -22.63 21.06 10.23
CA MET A 257 -21.60 20.03 10.11
C MET A 257 -21.19 19.87 8.65
N VAL A 258 -19.89 19.91 8.37
CA VAL A 258 -19.35 19.72 7.02
C VAL A 258 -18.28 18.63 7.08
N TYR A 259 -18.44 17.61 6.25
CA TYR A 259 -17.52 16.47 6.13
C TYR A 259 -16.83 16.49 4.78
N PHE A 260 -15.70 15.80 4.68
CA PHE A 260 -15.01 15.58 3.41
C PHE A 260 -14.88 14.08 3.14
N LEU A 261 -15.28 13.64 1.95
CA LEU A 261 -15.24 12.24 1.54
C LEU A 261 -14.49 12.06 0.22
N THR A 262 -13.50 11.17 0.20
CA THR A 262 -12.92 10.70 -1.05
C THR A 262 -13.54 9.36 -1.44
N VAL A 263 -13.98 9.24 -2.71
CA VAL A 263 -14.51 8.01 -3.30
C VAL A 263 -13.50 7.47 -4.32
N SER A 264 -13.12 6.21 -4.24
CA SER A 264 -12.20 5.57 -5.20
C SER A 264 -12.49 4.07 -5.35
N SER A 265 -11.78 3.37 -6.22
CA SER A 265 -11.85 1.91 -6.29
C SER A 265 -11.24 1.29 -5.04
N GLU A 266 -10.03 1.72 -4.68
CA GLU A 266 -9.25 1.19 -3.56
C GLU A 266 -8.37 2.28 -2.92
N PHE A 267 -8.03 2.07 -1.64
CA PHE A 267 -7.12 2.95 -0.89
C PHE A 267 -5.84 2.23 -0.49
N GLY A 268 -4.72 2.96 -0.60
CA GLY A 268 -3.44 2.55 -0.03
C GLY A 268 -3.36 2.89 1.45
N LEU A 269 -2.14 2.88 2.00
CA LEU A 269 -1.92 3.33 3.36
C LEU A 269 -2.19 4.84 3.47
N ILE A 270 -3.24 5.21 4.22
CA ILE A 270 -3.56 6.61 4.52
C ILE A 270 -2.72 7.06 5.72
N PRO A 271 -1.77 8.02 5.57
CA PRO A 271 -0.92 8.43 6.68
C PRO A 271 -1.74 9.17 7.76
N PRO A 272 -1.64 8.79 9.06
CA PRO A 272 -2.35 9.50 10.13
C PRO A 272 -2.00 10.99 10.22
N ALA A 273 -0.76 11.35 9.90
CA ALA A 273 -0.31 12.74 9.85
C ALA A 273 -1.05 13.56 8.77
N TRP A 274 -1.44 12.93 7.66
CA TRP A 274 -2.21 13.60 6.61
C TRP A 274 -3.64 13.89 7.08
N ILE A 275 -4.29 12.89 7.69
CA ILE A 275 -5.63 13.04 8.27
C ILE A 275 -5.66 14.18 9.28
N PHE A 276 -4.71 14.17 10.22
CA PHE A 276 -4.58 15.19 11.26
C PHE A 276 -4.39 16.58 10.66
N ARG A 277 -3.51 16.71 9.65
CA ARG A 277 -3.29 17.98 8.95
C ARG A 277 -4.58 18.49 8.33
N VAL A 278 -5.24 17.72 7.47
CA VAL A 278 -6.46 18.15 6.77
C VAL A 278 -7.54 18.56 7.78
N GLN A 279 -7.74 17.76 8.82
CA GLN A 279 -8.71 18.08 9.88
C GLN A 279 -8.35 19.37 10.62
N SER A 280 -7.08 19.56 11.00
CA SER A 280 -6.62 20.78 11.68
C SER A 280 -6.73 22.03 10.81
N GLU A 281 -6.48 21.88 9.52
CA GLU A 281 -6.40 22.98 8.56
C GLU A 281 -7.76 23.42 8.03
N THR A 282 -8.73 22.51 7.97
CA THR A 282 -10.02 22.75 7.33
C THR A 282 -11.19 22.71 8.31
N GLY A 283 -11.02 22.03 9.45
CA GLY A 283 -12.10 21.70 10.39
C GLY A 283 -13.00 20.56 9.90
N CYS A 284 -12.69 19.92 8.77
CA CYS A 284 -13.43 18.79 8.22
C CYS A 284 -12.63 17.50 8.40
N PRO A 285 -13.15 16.47 9.10
CA PRO A 285 -12.50 15.17 9.17
C PRO A 285 -12.56 14.48 7.79
N PRO A 286 -11.42 14.07 7.20
CA PRO A 286 -11.41 13.40 5.92
C PRO A 286 -11.78 11.93 6.07
N SER A 287 -12.78 11.48 5.32
CA SER A 287 -13.21 10.09 5.23
C SER A 287 -12.93 9.53 3.83
N PHE A 288 -12.82 8.20 3.72
CA PHE A 288 -12.53 7.52 2.46
C PHE A 288 -13.47 6.32 2.29
N ILE A 289 -14.14 6.18 1.16
CA ILE A 289 -15.05 5.06 0.90
C ILE A 289 -14.80 4.47 -0.49
N THR A 290 -14.85 3.15 -0.61
CA THR A 290 -14.73 2.49 -1.92
C THR A 290 -16.03 2.62 -2.70
N ALA A 291 -15.95 2.64 -4.02
CA ALA A 291 -17.11 2.58 -4.91
C ALA A 291 -18.03 1.40 -4.58
N GLU A 292 -17.42 0.28 -4.19
CA GLU A 292 -18.13 -0.91 -3.76
C GLU A 292 -18.90 -0.72 -2.45
N ASN A 293 -18.28 -0.14 -1.42
CA ASN A 293 -18.97 0.19 -0.17
C ASN A 293 -20.06 1.25 -0.37
N MET A 294 -19.91 2.13 -1.35
CA MET A 294 -20.97 3.07 -1.74
C MET A 294 -22.16 2.33 -2.37
N LEU A 295 -21.94 1.33 -3.23
CA LEU A 295 -23.02 0.46 -3.74
C LEU A 295 -23.68 -0.36 -2.63
N ARG A 296 -22.89 -0.85 -1.65
CA ARG A 296 -23.44 -1.53 -0.45
C ARG A 296 -24.42 -0.64 0.29
N LEU A 297 -24.07 0.64 0.53
CA LEU A 297 -24.98 1.60 1.15
C LEU A 297 -26.27 1.79 0.36
N ILE A 298 -26.19 1.88 -0.98
CA ILE A 298 -27.37 2.02 -1.84
C ILE A 298 -28.27 0.79 -1.75
N ALA A 299 -27.70 -0.41 -1.86
CA ALA A 299 -28.47 -1.65 -1.72
C ALA A 299 -29.15 -1.74 -0.35
N MET A 300 -28.45 -1.34 0.72
CA MET A 300 -29.00 -1.28 2.07
C MET A 300 -30.11 -0.23 2.20
N LYS A 301 -29.96 0.95 1.58
CA LYS A 301 -30.98 2.00 1.49
C LYS A 301 -32.25 1.49 0.82
N ILE A 302 -32.11 0.79 -0.30
CA ILE A 302 -33.24 0.24 -1.05
C ILE A 302 -33.99 -0.81 -0.22
N ARG A 303 -33.25 -1.69 0.47
CA ARG A 303 -33.84 -2.73 1.33
C ARG A 303 -34.47 -2.17 2.61
N ASN A 304 -33.87 -1.14 3.21
CA ASN A 304 -34.25 -0.59 4.51
C ASN A 304 -34.38 0.95 4.46
N PRO A 305 -35.30 1.51 3.66
CA PRO A 305 -35.31 2.94 3.32
C PRO A 305 -35.56 3.88 4.49
N ARG A 306 -36.19 3.39 5.57
CA ARG A 306 -36.47 4.16 6.80
C ARG A 306 -35.33 4.09 7.81
N THR A 307 -34.56 3.00 7.82
CA THR A 307 -33.48 2.78 8.80
C THR A 307 -32.18 3.38 8.30
N VAL A 308 -31.90 3.20 7.01
CA VAL A 308 -30.72 3.76 6.36
C VAL A 308 -31.12 5.12 5.80
N ASP A 309 -31.17 6.15 6.63
CA ASP A 309 -31.37 7.53 6.19
C ASP A 309 -30.08 8.34 6.25
N THR A 310 -30.14 9.59 5.79
CA THR A 310 -28.99 10.50 5.82
C THR A 310 -28.52 10.73 7.27
N GLY A 311 -29.44 10.84 8.23
CA GLY A 311 -29.12 10.92 9.66
C GLY A 311 -28.29 9.73 10.18
N ALA A 312 -28.64 8.51 9.80
CA ALA A 312 -27.88 7.30 10.12
C ALA A 312 -26.51 7.28 9.41
N MET A 313 -26.48 7.65 8.12
CA MET A 313 -25.25 7.72 7.33
C MET A 313 -24.27 8.78 7.84
N LYS A 314 -24.74 9.86 8.48
CA LYS A 314 -23.89 10.88 9.12
C LYS A 314 -22.83 10.26 10.02
N ARG A 315 -23.15 9.16 10.73
CA ARG A 315 -22.24 8.46 11.65
C ARG A 315 -20.98 7.95 10.95
N LEU A 316 -21.06 7.63 9.67
CA LEU A 316 -19.92 7.16 8.87
C LEU A 316 -18.86 8.25 8.68
N PHE A 317 -19.25 9.52 8.71
CA PHE A 317 -18.37 10.65 8.42
C PHE A 317 -17.82 11.34 9.67
N VAL A 318 -18.31 10.97 10.87
CA VAL A 318 -17.87 11.56 12.14
C VAL A 318 -16.40 11.24 12.41
N ASN A 319 -15.98 10.02 12.10
CA ASN A 319 -14.61 9.56 12.31
C ASN A 319 -13.83 9.68 11.01
N ALA A 320 -12.68 10.34 11.07
CA ALA A 320 -11.78 10.39 9.92
C ALA A 320 -11.15 9.02 9.63
N GLY A 321 -10.83 8.78 8.36
CA GLY A 321 -10.22 7.54 7.89
C GLY A 321 -11.11 6.75 6.94
N GLU A 322 -10.71 5.50 6.70
CA GLU A 322 -11.38 4.62 5.75
C GLU A 322 -12.67 4.04 6.35
N ILE A 323 -13.78 4.24 5.65
CA ILE A 323 -15.08 3.63 5.90
C ILE A 323 -15.06 2.22 5.31
N ARG A 324 -14.99 1.23 6.20
CA ARG A 324 -14.91 -0.19 5.82
C ARG A 324 -16.29 -0.82 5.79
N GLU A 325 -16.34 -2.01 5.24
CA GLU A 325 -17.58 -2.78 5.12
C GLU A 325 -18.29 -2.98 6.47
N LYS A 326 -17.54 -3.22 7.55
CA LYS A 326 -18.10 -3.33 8.91
C LYS A 326 -18.83 -2.05 9.36
N ASP A 327 -18.34 -0.89 8.93
CA ASP A 327 -18.89 0.41 9.30
C ASP A 327 -20.17 0.66 8.51
N VAL A 328 -20.16 0.30 7.21
CA VAL A 328 -21.36 0.29 6.34
C VAL A 328 -22.44 -0.63 6.88
N LYS A 329 -22.10 -1.88 7.23
CA LYS A 329 -23.03 -2.85 7.81
C LYS A 329 -23.59 -2.38 9.16
N GLY A 330 -22.84 -1.60 9.92
CA GLY A 330 -23.25 -1.02 11.21
C GLY A 330 -24.17 0.19 11.12
N VAL A 331 -24.59 0.62 9.92
CA VAL A 331 -25.57 1.71 9.75
C VAL A 331 -27.00 1.27 10.13
N VAL A 332 -27.30 -0.03 10.04
CA VAL A 332 -28.64 -0.60 10.29
C VAL A 332 -28.86 -0.92 11.76
#